data_AF-A0A2B4SWN5-F1
#
_entry.id   AF-A0A2B4SWN5-F1
#
_cell.length_a   1.000
_cell.length_b   1.000
_cell.length_c   1.000
_cell.angle_alpha   90.00
_cell.angle_beta   90.00
_cell.angle_gamma   90.00
#
_symmetry.space_group_name_H-M   'P 1'
#
loop_
_entity.id
_entity.type
_entity.pdbx_description
1 polymer ?
#
loop_
_entity_poly.entity_id
_entity_poly.type
_entity_poly.pdbx_seq_one_letter_code
_entity_poly.pdbx_strand_id
1 'polypeptide(L)'
;MADSSRERDSLFKKCVGKLSEKYHRSFLLDLASIYLGLKPSLLFDYTVVDATNASILIDALVLERVVPYALDVLRVGDDIFFADFKYLVRHLKTSLELEELIFIDVSGALSEPRLLQSDASKSIYKQLSKIVDILDQKIGNQRSNETRSGSVIRKSEVIDLNICKSDASMWCIPCIFGFLLRYPVIYWCNDQGTCTDCNCLSMVPLNRYTVTVKESFLIHSWLMKHNSGFIQVLRRGTKSCSEHVVFSFSAPVALQSCYESDVEKWMKKIYDSGGELETEWRNIAHPKICFLLIKDDTMVDLWGDTGQDQIEWICKLRYDGFEHKRIGDLIPLSKIELPNGLEATFGEIIALAGDLYGIPEEPIIHPTQVKSGPERQRRFHAAYSTLAYVPKHEIEEEYMKLLDLLSKESYQGKPLAPQIWDKGTGGKWIYGGVPYKFGRMLKLALHNYDHFSPRAKEAYLAGHHLAVDKARESSEKYWDERSRLLDEALSLDAFGCHF
;
A
#
# COMPACT_ATOMS: atom_id res chain seq x y z
N MET A 1 24.47 -30.48 -2.51
CA MET A 1 23.36 -29.54 -2.84
C MET A 1 22.88 -28.69 -1.67
N ALA A 2 23.29 -28.93 -0.41
CA ALA A 2 22.98 -28.04 0.72
C ALA A 2 23.97 -26.85 0.86
N ASP A 3 25.16 -26.94 0.25
CA ASP A 3 26.27 -26.01 0.47
C ASP A 3 26.13 -24.67 -0.28
N SER A 4 25.67 -24.70 -1.54
CA SER A 4 25.48 -23.48 -2.35
C SER A 4 24.36 -22.57 -1.84
N SER A 5 23.50 -23.06 -0.94
CA SER A 5 22.41 -22.25 -0.37
C SER A 5 22.89 -21.30 0.72
N ARG A 6 23.92 -21.66 1.51
CA ARG A 6 24.47 -20.78 2.56
C ARG A 6 25.34 -19.67 1.98
N GLU A 7 25.96 -19.92 0.83
CA GLU A 7 26.78 -18.92 0.13
C GLU A 7 25.93 -17.80 -0.53
N ARG A 8 24.75 -18.12 -1.08
CA ARG A 8 23.84 -17.16 -1.74
C ARG A 8 23.24 -16.12 -0.79
N ASP A 9 22.73 -16.57 0.36
CA ASP A 9 22.28 -15.66 1.43
C ASP A 9 23.45 -14.78 1.92
N SER A 10 24.70 -15.26 1.79
CA SER A 10 25.90 -14.48 2.14
C SER A 10 26.21 -13.37 1.15
N LEU A 11 25.94 -13.53 -0.15
CA LEU A 11 26.29 -12.54 -1.18
C LEU A 11 25.32 -11.35 -1.17
N PHE A 12 24.01 -11.61 -1.15
CA PHE A 12 23.02 -10.54 -0.98
C PHE A 12 23.33 -9.80 0.34
N LYS A 13 23.51 -10.51 1.45
CA LYS A 13 23.90 -9.93 2.75
C LYS A 13 25.24 -9.18 2.76
N LYS A 14 26.20 -9.54 1.89
CA LYS A 14 27.47 -8.81 1.70
C LYS A 14 27.27 -7.51 0.94
N CYS A 15 26.44 -7.50 -0.09
CA CYS A 15 26.19 -6.30 -0.92
C CYS A 15 25.18 -5.32 -0.30
N VAL A 16 24.15 -5.83 0.38
CA VAL A 16 23.03 -5.02 0.92
C VAL A 16 22.88 -5.08 2.44
N GLY A 17 23.85 -5.66 3.15
CA GLY A 17 23.94 -5.64 4.60
C GLY A 17 22.93 -6.54 5.34
N LYS A 18 22.77 -6.34 6.66
CA LYS A 18 21.95 -7.23 7.53
C LYS A 18 20.44 -7.16 7.26
N LEU A 19 19.94 -6.11 6.60
CA LEU A 19 18.52 -5.93 6.25
C LEU A 19 18.09 -6.76 5.02
N SER A 20 19.05 -7.41 4.36
CA SER A 20 18.88 -8.21 3.15
C SER A 20 17.80 -9.29 3.29
N GLU A 21 17.74 -10.00 4.41
CA GLU A 21 16.82 -11.13 4.60
C GLU A 21 15.33 -10.68 4.60
N LYS A 22 15.04 -9.44 5.03
CA LYS A 22 13.67 -8.92 5.10
C LYS A 22 13.10 -8.59 3.72
N TYR A 23 13.94 -8.04 2.82
CA TYR A 23 13.50 -7.46 1.55
C TYR A 23 13.87 -8.29 0.32
N HIS A 24 14.65 -9.35 0.50
CA HIS A 24 15.13 -10.20 -0.60
C HIS A 24 13.99 -10.73 -1.50
N ARG A 25 12.87 -11.16 -0.91
CA ARG A 25 11.73 -11.66 -1.68
C ARG A 25 11.10 -10.57 -2.56
N SER A 26 10.81 -9.42 -1.99
CA SER A 26 10.21 -8.28 -2.71
C SER A 26 11.12 -7.79 -3.82
N PHE A 27 12.42 -7.67 -3.55
CA PHE A 27 13.41 -7.32 -4.57
C PHE A 27 13.43 -8.30 -5.75
N LEU A 28 13.40 -9.61 -5.48
CA LEU A 28 13.34 -10.62 -6.55
C LEU A 28 12.05 -10.52 -7.37
N LEU A 29 10.91 -10.26 -6.73
CA LEU A 29 9.62 -10.08 -7.42
C LEU A 29 9.58 -8.80 -8.28
N ASP A 30 10.22 -7.72 -7.83
CA ASP A 30 10.39 -6.51 -8.64
C ASP A 30 11.30 -6.73 -9.85
N LEU A 31 12.42 -7.43 -9.67
CA LEU A 31 13.26 -7.84 -10.79
C LEU A 31 12.45 -8.67 -11.78
N ALA A 32 11.68 -9.66 -11.32
CA ALA A 32 10.80 -10.44 -12.19
C ALA A 32 9.83 -9.58 -12.98
N SER A 33 9.27 -8.53 -12.37
CA SER A 33 8.39 -7.59 -13.06
C SER A 33 9.10 -6.83 -14.19
N ILE A 34 10.40 -6.53 -14.06
CA ILE A 34 11.20 -5.95 -15.14
C ILE A 34 11.44 -6.94 -16.28
N TYR A 35 11.95 -8.15 -15.99
CA TYR A 35 12.26 -9.14 -17.02
C TYR A 35 11.01 -9.65 -17.76
N LEU A 36 9.85 -9.65 -17.10
CA LEU A 36 8.56 -9.94 -17.72
C LEU A 36 8.04 -8.78 -18.58
N GLY A 37 8.64 -7.60 -18.49
CA GLY A 37 8.21 -6.41 -19.24
C GLY A 37 6.96 -5.75 -18.65
N LEU A 38 6.63 -6.02 -17.39
CA LEU A 38 5.53 -5.35 -16.69
C LEU A 38 5.94 -3.95 -16.23
N LYS A 39 7.21 -3.77 -15.85
CA LYS A 39 7.77 -2.52 -15.33
C LYS A 39 9.06 -2.15 -16.08
N PRO A 40 9.28 -0.90 -16.50
CA PRO A 40 10.47 -0.54 -17.27
C PRO A 40 11.74 -0.33 -16.44
N SER A 41 11.59 0.06 -15.18
CA SER A 41 12.70 0.22 -14.24
C SER A 41 12.23 0.02 -12.79
N LEU A 42 13.17 -0.16 -11.88
CA LEU A 42 12.94 -0.29 -10.43
C LEU A 42 13.82 0.71 -9.70
N LEU A 43 13.22 1.67 -9.00
CA LEU A 43 13.91 2.43 -7.96
C LEU A 43 14.28 1.48 -6.83
N PHE A 44 15.56 1.42 -6.46
CA PHE A 44 16.00 0.55 -5.37
C PHE A 44 16.03 1.31 -4.05
N ASP A 45 15.00 1.11 -3.23
CA ASP A 45 14.77 1.78 -1.94
C ASP A 45 14.85 0.82 -0.73
N TYR A 46 15.30 -0.41 -0.96
CA TYR A 46 15.38 -1.45 0.07
C TYR A 46 16.51 -1.25 1.08
N THR A 47 17.61 -0.63 0.64
CA THR A 47 18.75 -0.28 1.47
C THR A 47 19.62 0.76 0.78
N VAL A 48 20.56 1.35 1.52
CA VAL A 48 21.56 2.26 0.95
C VAL A 48 22.64 1.44 0.25
N VAL A 49 22.72 1.56 -1.07
CA VAL A 49 23.77 0.95 -1.88
C VAL A 49 24.15 1.91 -3.01
N ASP A 50 25.44 2.06 -3.27
CA ASP A 50 25.91 2.86 -4.41
C ASP A 50 25.76 2.10 -5.73
N ALA A 51 25.82 2.84 -6.85
CA ALA A 51 25.64 2.28 -8.18
C ALA A 51 26.67 1.20 -8.56
N THR A 52 27.89 1.25 -8.00
CA THR A 52 28.94 0.25 -8.27
C THR A 52 28.58 -1.06 -7.59
N ASN A 53 28.21 -1.01 -6.31
CA ASN A 53 27.78 -2.18 -5.55
C ASN A 53 26.47 -2.77 -6.08
N ALA A 54 25.56 -1.94 -6.59
CA ALA A 54 24.35 -2.37 -7.28
C ALA A 54 24.65 -3.16 -8.57
N SER A 55 25.60 -2.68 -9.37
CA SER A 55 26.07 -3.37 -10.57
C SER A 55 26.71 -4.73 -10.23
N ILE A 56 27.57 -4.77 -9.19
CA ILE A 56 28.17 -6.02 -8.68
C ILE A 56 27.09 -7.01 -8.24
N LEU A 57 26.06 -6.54 -7.54
CA LEU A 57 24.96 -7.38 -7.08
C LEU A 57 24.25 -8.06 -8.26
N ILE A 58 23.86 -7.30 -9.28
CA ILE A 58 23.16 -7.85 -10.45
C ILE A 58 24.06 -8.82 -11.22
N ASP A 59 25.31 -8.46 -11.47
CA ASP A 59 26.28 -9.34 -12.14
C ASP A 59 26.41 -10.67 -11.40
N ALA A 60 26.44 -10.62 -10.06
CA ALA A 60 26.55 -11.82 -9.26
C ALA A 60 25.27 -12.67 -9.26
N LEU A 61 24.08 -12.05 -9.30
CA LEU A 61 22.82 -12.79 -9.49
C LEU A 61 22.76 -13.51 -10.86
N VAL A 62 23.38 -12.95 -11.90
CA VAL A 62 23.52 -13.60 -13.21
C VAL A 62 24.48 -14.79 -13.12
N LEU A 63 25.64 -14.62 -12.50
CA LEU A 63 26.62 -15.70 -12.31
C LEU A 63 26.03 -16.88 -11.54
N GLU A 64 25.19 -16.59 -10.54
CA GLU A 64 24.46 -17.59 -9.76
C GLU A 64 23.22 -18.15 -10.48
N ARG A 65 22.93 -17.70 -11.70
CA ARG A 65 21.77 -18.08 -12.52
C ARG A 65 20.43 -17.82 -11.83
N VAL A 66 20.38 -16.84 -10.94
CA VAL A 66 19.12 -16.38 -10.32
C VAL A 66 18.32 -15.61 -11.37
N VAL A 67 18.97 -14.67 -12.06
CA VAL A 67 18.38 -13.87 -13.14
C VAL A 67 19.03 -14.20 -14.50
N PRO A 68 18.31 -14.01 -15.63
CA PRO A 68 18.76 -14.53 -16.93
C PRO A 68 19.88 -13.70 -17.58
N TYR A 69 19.94 -12.40 -17.30
CA TYR A 69 20.96 -11.48 -17.83
C TYR A 69 21.09 -10.26 -16.92
N ALA A 70 22.21 -9.53 -16.99
CA ALA A 70 22.42 -8.36 -16.14
C ALA A 70 21.51 -7.21 -16.58
N LEU A 71 20.74 -6.66 -15.65
CA LEU A 71 20.13 -5.33 -15.81
C LEU A 71 21.20 -4.26 -15.65
N ASP A 72 20.99 -3.14 -16.32
CA ASP A 72 21.86 -1.97 -16.19
C ASP A 72 21.41 -1.10 -15.00
N VAL A 73 22.32 -0.29 -14.48
CA VAL A 73 22.10 0.59 -13.32
C VAL A 73 22.09 2.05 -13.76
N LEU A 74 21.00 2.76 -13.48
CA LEU A 74 20.94 4.22 -13.63
C LEU A 74 21.18 4.87 -12.29
N ARG A 75 21.95 5.96 -12.25
CA ARG A 75 22.07 6.83 -11.08
C ARG A 75 21.38 8.16 -11.34
N VAL A 76 20.50 8.57 -10.43
CA VAL A 76 19.81 9.87 -10.44
C VAL A 76 19.88 10.45 -9.05
N GLY A 77 20.54 11.59 -8.87
CA GLY A 77 20.94 12.04 -7.54
C GLY A 77 21.85 11.01 -6.88
N ASP A 78 21.49 10.60 -5.67
CA ASP A 78 22.14 9.52 -4.92
C ASP A 78 21.37 8.20 -4.99
N ASP A 79 20.21 8.19 -5.65
CA ASP A 79 19.38 7.01 -5.84
C ASP A 79 19.77 6.25 -7.11
N ILE A 80 19.38 4.97 -7.12
CA ILE A 80 19.70 4.05 -8.20
C ILE A 80 18.46 3.35 -8.74
N PHE A 81 18.49 3.04 -10.04
CA PHE A 81 17.47 2.26 -10.70
C PHE A 81 18.06 1.06 -11.41
N PHE A 82 17.39 -0.08 -11.33
CA PHE A 82 17.66 -1.22 -12.21
C PHE A 82 16.72 -1.17 -13.42
N ALA A 83 17.25 -1.37 -14.62
CA ALA A 83 16.45 -1.36 -15.83
C ALA A 83 17.01 -2.27 -16.93
N ASP A 84 16.11 -2.80 -17.76
CA ASP A 84 16.49 -3.27 -19.09
C ASP A 84 16.50 -2.04 -20.01
N PHE A 85 17.69 -1.53 -20.37
CA PHE A 85 17.80 -0.30 -21.15
C PHE A 85 17.06 -0.33 -22.48
N LYS A 86 17.05 -1.47 -23.17
CA LYS A 86 16.37 -1.57 -24.47
C LYS A 86 14.86 -1.39 -24.28
N TYR A 87 14.31 -2.03 -23.27
CA TYR A 87 12.89 -1.90 -22.93
C TYR A 87 12.55 -0.52 -22.37
N LEU A 88 13.37 0.02 -21.46
CA LEU A 88 13.21 1.35 -20.89
C LEU A 88 13.22 2.43 -21.98
N VAL A 89 14.25 2.49 -22.82
CA VAL A 89 14.35 3.53 -23.87
C VAL A 89 13.19 3.47 -24.84
N ARG A 90 12.76 2.26 -25.25
CA ARG A 90 11.56 2.11 -26.08
C ARG A 90 10.34 2.71 -25.40
N HIS A 91 10.14 2.39 -24.12
CA HIS A 91 9.02 2.92 -23.36
C HIS A 91 9.07 4.45 -23.24
N LEU A 92 10.22 5.02 -22.86
CA LEU A 92 10.40 6.46 -22.69
C LEU A 92 10.18 7.23 -24.00
N LYS A 93 10.67 6.71 -25.14
CA LYS A 93 10.41 7.28 -26.47
C LYS A 93 8.92 7.36 -26.76
N THR A 94 8.21 6.24 -26.59
CA THR A 94 6.75 6.20 -26.83
C THR A 94 6.00 7.18 -25.93
N SER A 95 6.38 7.32 -24.65
CA SER A 95 5.75 8.29 -23.75
C SER A 95 5.95 9.74 -24.17
N LEU A 96 7.13 10.08 -24.71
CA LEU A 96 7.41 11.41 -25.24
C LEU A 96 6.68 11.67 -26.58
N GLU A 97 6.67 10.68 -27.48
CA GLU A 97 6.02 10.79 -28.80
C GLU A 97 4.50 10.96 -28.70
N LEU A 98 3.86 10.31 -27.72
CA LEU A 98 2.42 10.38 -27.49
C LEU A 98 2.00 11.54 -26.57
N GLU A 99 2.96 12.32 -26.05
CA GLU A 99 2.74 13.40 -25.07
C GLU A 99 1.87 12.97 -23.86
N GLU A 100 2.06 11.75 -23.37
CA GLU A 100 1.21 11.12 -22.32
C GLU A 100 1.57 11.54 -20.89
N LEU A 101 2.42 12.55 -20.72
CA LEU A 101 2.93 12.95 -19.40
C LEU A 101 2.16 14.15 -18.86
N ILE A 102 1.55 13.96 -17.69
CA ILE A 102 0.89 15.03 -16.95
C ILE A 102 1.84 15.55 -15.88
N PHE A 103 2.17 16.84 -15.95
CA PHE A 103 3.05 17.49 -14.98
C PHE A 103 2.24 18.30 -13.98
N ILE A 104 2.45 18.03 -12.69
CA ILE A 104 1.86 18.79 -11.60
C ILE A 104 2.95 19.61 -10.91
N ASP A 105 2.77 20.92 -10.90
CA ASP A 105 3.61 21.88 -10.19
C ASP A 105 3.27 21.80 -8.70
N VAL A 106 4.22 21.32 -7.92
CA VAL A 106 4.14 21.17 -6.45
C VAL A 106 5.14 22.07 -5.73
N SER A 107 5.62 23.12 -6.41
CA SER A 107 6.60 24.06 -5.85
C SER A 107 6.15 24.64 -4.51
N GLY A 108 7.03 24.69 -3.51
CA GLY A 108 6.69 25.14 -2.15
C GLY A 108 6.23 26.60 -2.03
N ALA A 109 6.44 27.43 -3.07
CA ALA A 109 5.90 28.78 -3.13
C ALA A 109 4.38 28.83 -3.43
N LEU A 110 3.79 27.70 -3.82
CA LEU A 110 2.37 27.60 -4.12
C LEU A 110 1.56 27.32 -2.85
N SER A 111 0.35 27.87 -2.78
CA SER A 111 -0.63 27.53 -1.75
C SER A 111 -1.29 26.18 -1.97
N GLU A 112 -1.34 25.71 -3.22
CA GLU A 112 -1.94 24.43 -3.63
C GLU A 112 -1.26 23.91 -4.91
N PRO A 113 -1.25 22.58 -5.14
CA PRO A 113 -0.71 22.02 -6.37
C PRO A 113 -1.56 22.41 -7.57
N ARG A 114 -0.92 22.58 -8.73
CA ARG A 114 -1.59 22.96 -9.97
C ARG A 114 -1.00 22.24 -11.17
N LEU A 115 -1.75 22.18 -12.27
CA LEU A 115 -1.22 21.70 -13.53
C LEU A 115 -0.09 22.63 -14.03
N LEU A 116 1.02 22.06 -14.46
CA LEU A 116 2.15 22.84 -14.95
C LEU A 116 1.82 23.47 -16.32
N GLN A 117 2.03 24.78 -16.44
CA GLN A 117 1.73 25.52 -17.67
C GLN A 117 2.68 25.18 -18.83
N SER A 118 2.20 25.41 -20.06
CA SER A 118 2.78 24.89 -21.30
C SER A 118 4.26 25.20 -21.52
N ASP A 119 4.76 26.39 -21.16
CA ASP A 119 6.15 26.75 -21.48
C ASP A 119 7.17 26.09 -20.54
N ALA A 120 6.81 25.88 -19.27
CA ALA A 120 7.60 25.07 -18.34
C ALA A 120 7.55 23.59 -18.75
N SER A 121 6.36 23.08 -19.10
CA SER A 121 6.19 21.70 -19.58
C SER A 121 7.05 21.41 -20.82
N LYS A 122 7.10 22.32 -21.82
CA LYS A 122 7.99 22.18 -23.00
C LYS A 122 9.46 22.05 -22.62
N SER A 123 9.89 22.81 -21.61
CA SER A 123 11.28 22.77 -21.12
C SER A 123 11.59 21.44 -20.44
N ILE A 124 10.64 20.89 -19.69
CA ILE A 124 10.75 19.53 -19.11
C ILE A 124 10.82 18.49 -20.22
N TYR A 125 9.92 18.52 -21.19
CA TYR A 125 9.95 17.59 -22.34
C TYR A 125 11.32 17.60 -23.03
N LYS A 126 11.91 18.79 -23.25
CA LYS A 126 13.26 18.90 -23.81
C LYS A 126 14.33 18.23 -22.95
N GLN A 127 14.23 18.35 -21.62
CA GLN A 127 15.14 17.68 -20.68
C GLN A 127 14.96 16.15 -20.72
N LEU A 128 13.72 15.66 -20.72
CA LEU A 128 13.42 14.23 -20.80
C LEU A 128 13.89 13.63 -22.14
N SER A 129 13.72 14.35 -23.26
CA SER A 129 14.25 13.95 -24.56
C SER A 129 15.78 13.82 -24.53
N LYS A 130 16.50 14.74 -23.88
CA LYS A 130 17.95 14.64 -23.72
C LYS A 130 18.37 13.39 -22.95
N ILE A 131 17.63 13.02 -21.90
CA ILE A 131 17.86 11.77 -21.16
C ILE A 131 17.69 10.57 -22.10
N VAL A 132 16.60 10.53 -22.87
CA VAL A 132 16.33 9.47 -23.84
C VAL A 132 17.43 9.37 -24.90
N ASP A 133 17.89 10.50 -25.44
CA ASP A 133 18.97 10.53 -26.44
C ASP A 133 20.27 9.95 -25.90
N ILE A 134 20.64 10.28 -24.65
CA ILE A 134 21.84 9.74 -24.00
C ILE A 134 21.73 8.23 -23.83
N LEU A 135 20.58 7.75 -23.36
CA LEU A 135 20.35 6.31 -23.18
C LEU A 135 20.33 5.57 -24.53
N ASP A 136 19.75 6.17 -25.57
CA ASP A 136 19.68 5.58 -26.91
C ASP A 136 21.05 5.51 -27.59
N GLN A 137 21.87 6.57 -27.48
CA GLN A 137 23.26 6.57 -27.96
C GLN A 137 24.08 5.48 -27.28
N LYS A 138 23.86 5.25 -25.98
CA LYS A 138 24.51 4.19 -25.21
C LYS A 138 24.13 2.80 -25.73
N ILE A 139 22.85 2.56 -26.02
CA ILE A 139 22.40 1.31 -26.66
C ILE A 139 23.08 1.12 -28.04
N GLY A 140 23.17 2.18 -28.84
CA GLY A 140 23.82 2.14 -30.16
C GLY A 140 25.30 1.76 -30.08
N ASN A 141 26.05 2.34 -29.15
CA ASN A 141 27.47 2.06 -28.92
C ASN A 141 27.72 0.64 -28.39
N GLN A 142 26.77 0.05 -27.67
CA GLN A 142 26.89 -1.34 -27.22
C GLN A 142 26.76 -2.33 -28.38
N ARG A 143 25.82 -2.10 -29.31
CA ARG A 143 25.59 -2.99 -30.47
C ARG A 143 26.81 -3.08 -31.38
N SER A 144 27.55 -1.98 -31.58
CA SER A 144 28.76 -1.98 -32.41
C SER A 144 29.91 -2.78 -31.78
N ASN A 145 29.97 -2.84 -30.45
CA ASN A 145 30.98 -3.61 -29.71
C ASN A 145 30.63 -5.11 -29.58
N GLU A 146 29.35 -5.48 -29.50
CA GLU A 146 28.88 -6.88 -29.40
C GLU A 146 29.22 -7.71 -30.65
N THR A 147 29.30 -7.09 -31.84
CA THR A 147 29.71 -7.76 -33.09
C THR A 147 31.14 -8.33 -33.10
N ARG A 148 31.94 -8.13 -32.04
CA ARG A 148 33.35 -8.55 -31.96
C ARG A 148 33.66 -9.63 -30.92
N SER A 149 32.72 -10.04 -30.07
CA SER A 149 33.01 -10.97 -28.97
C SER A 149 31.93 -12.05 -28.81
N GLY A 150 32.28 -13.29 -29.12
CA GLY A 150 31.41 -14.45 -28.90
C GLY A 150 31.26 -14.78 -27.41
N SER A 151 30.06 -15.20 -27.00
CA SER A 151 29.74 -15.90 -25.74
C SER A 151 30.26 -15.27 -24.44
N VAL A 152 30.35 -13.94 -24.34
CA VAL A 152 30.63 -13.26 -23.06
C VAL A 152 29.30 -12.87 -22.41
N ILE A 153 29.09 -13.29 -21.16
CA ILE A 153 27.96 -12.81 -20.34
C ILE A 153 28.11 -11.29 -20.22
N ARG A 154 27.12 -10.55 -20.73
CA ARG A 154 27.09 -9.09 -20.63
C ARG A 154 27.04 -8.69 -19.15
N LYS A 155 27.98 -7.84 -18.74
CA LYS A 155 27.97 -7.19 -17.43
C LYS A 155 27.04 -5.98 -17.42
N SER A 156 26.53 -5.66 -16.24
CA SER A 156 25.75 -4.46 -15.95
C SER A 156 26.58 -3.19 -16.23
N GLU A 157 26.04 -2.23 -16.96
CA GLU A 157 26.63 -0.89 -17.10
C GLU A 157 26.00 0.08 -16.09
N VAL A 158 26.83 0.94 -15.50
CA VAL A 158 26.37 2.07 -14.69
C VAL A 158 26.31 3.33 -15.57
N ILE A 159 25.13 3.94 -15.69
CA ILE A 159 24.95 5.24 -16.33
C ILE A 159 24.57 6.27 -15.28
N ASP A 160 25.42 7.28 -15.14
CA ASP A 160 25.12 8.44 -14.30
C ASP A 160 24.30 9.46 -15.09
N LEU A 161 23.01 9.59 -14.78
CA LEU A 161 22.14 10.58 -15.40
C LEU A 161 22.31 11.98 -14.80
N ASN A 162 23.06 12.13 -13.71
CA ASN A 162 23.35 13.47 -13.15
C ASN A 162 24.14 14.35 -14.13
N ILE A 163 24.80 13.75 -15.14
CA ILE A 163 25.44 14.50 -16.24
C ILE A 163 24.44 15.35 -17.04
N CYS A 164 23.15 15.05 -16.96
CA CYS A 164 22.07 15.79 -17.62
C CYS A 164 21.70 17.09 -16.90
N LYS A 165 22.26 17.36 -15.72
CA LYS A 165 22.02 18.56 -14.88
C LYS A 165 22.61 19.86 -15.45
N SER A 166 22.64 20.02 -16.78
CA SER A 166 23.29 21.17 -17.43
C SER A 166 22.58 22.51 -17.19
N ASP A 167 21.28 22.49 -16.88
CA ASP A 167 20.51 23.64 -16.41
C ASP A 167 20.03 23.36 -14.98
N ALA A 168 20.73 23.93 -13.99
CA ALA A 168 20.40 23.78 -12.57
C ALA A 168 18.96 24.23 -12.22
N SER A 169 18.33 25.01 -13.10
CA SER A 169 16.99 25.54 -12.96
C SER A 169 15.86 24.52 -13.14
N MET A 170 16.09 23.42 -13.86
CA MET A 170 15.02 22.50 -14.30
C MET A 170 15.24 21.04 -13.88
N TRP A 171 16.33 20.73 -13.18
CA TRP A 171 16.60 19.37 -12.69
C TRP A 171 15.77 19.05 -11.45
N CYS A 172 14.61 18.42 -11.65
CA CYS A 172 13.71 18.01 -10.58
C CYS A 172 13.77 16.48 -10.42
N ILE A 173 14.28 15.99 -9.28
CA ILE A 173 14.45 14.56 -9.00
C ILE A 173 13.11 13.80 -9.05
N PRO A 174 12.02 14.26 -8.37
CA PRO A 174 10.71 13.63 -8.48
C PRO A 174 10.19 13.51 -9.92
N CYS A 175 10.50 14.50 -10.77
CA CYS A 175 10.09 14.49 -12.17
C CYS A 175 10.76 13.35 -12.94
N ILE A 176 12.07 13.20 -12.76
CA ILE A 176 12.86 12.15 -13.40
C ILE A 176 12.45 10.78 -12.88
N PHE A 177 12.17 10.65 -11.58
CA PHE A 177 11.69 9.40 -10.98
C PHE A 177 10.37 8.98 -11.60
N GLY A 178 9.39 9.88 -11.66
CA GLY A 178 8.09 9.59 -12.29
C GLY A 178 8.24 9.14 -13.74
N PHE A 179 9.11 9.79 -14.50
CA PHE A 179 9.39 9.44 -15.90
C PHE A 179 10.01 8.04 -16.04
N LEU A 180 11.07 7.74 -15.26
CA LEU A 180 11.73 6.44 -15.31
C LEU A 180 10.84 5.29 -14.80
N LEU A 181 9.96 5.57 -13.84
CA LEU A 181 9.02 4.61 -13.25
C LEU A 181 7.73 4.42 -14.06
N ARG A 182 7.56 5.12 -15.19
CA ARG A 182 6.37 5.06 -16.04
C ARG A 182 5.11 5.60 -15.35
N TYR A 183 5.21 6.60 -14.50
CA TYR A 183 4.01 7.20 -13.90
C TYR A 183 3.31 8.15 -14.89
N PRO A 184 1.97 8.07 -15.00
CA PRO A 184 1.19 8.94 -15.89
C PRO A 184 1.09 10.38 -15.34
N VAL A 185 1.22 10.51 -14.01
CA VAL A 185 1.22 11.80 -13.30
C VAL A 185 2.60 11.98 -12.67
N ILE A 186 3.26 13.08 -13.02
CA ILE A 186 4.64 13.38 -12.65
C ILE A 186 4.68 14.70 -11.90
N TYR A 187 5.30 14.69 -10.72
CA TYR A 187 5.51 15.91 -9.94
C TYR A 187 6.72 16.69 -10.45
N TRP A 188 6.57 18.01 -10.44
CA TRP A 188 7.64 18.96 -10.72
C TRP A 188 7.67 20.03 -9.63
N CYS A 189 8.85 20.38 -9.15
CA CYS A 189 9.07 21.46 -8.21
C CYS A 189 10.22 22.35 -8.68
N ASN A 190 10.08 23.66 -8.48
CA ASN A 190 11.15 24.61 -8.73
C ASN A 190 11.99 24.81 -7.47
N ASP A 191 13.20 24.25 -7.46
CA ASP A 191 14.11 24.31 -6.30
C ASP A 191 14.97 25.60 -6.26
N GLN A 192 14.64 26.64 -7.03
CA GLN A 192 15.46 27.85 -7.21
C GLN A 192 15.42 28.88 -6.06
N GLY A 193 15.34 28.44 -4.79
CA GLY A 193 16.05 29.17 -3.73
C GLY A 193 15.28 29.95 -2.67
N THR A 194 14.29 29.36 -2.00
CA THR A 194 13.90 29.83 -0.66
C THR A 194 13.68 28.73 0.38
N CYS A 195 13.58 27.48 -0.06
CA CYS A 195 13.56 26.30 0.80
C CYS A 195 13.94 25.07 -0.03
N THR A 196 15.10 24.49 0.21
CA THR A 196 15.36 23.10 -0.17
C THR A 196 14.39 22.24 0.65
N ASP A 197 13.60 21.39 -0.02
CA ASP A 197 12.67 20.42 0.60
C ASP A 197 11.24 20.91 0.92
N CYS A 198 10.83 22.12 0.50
CA CYS A 198 9.43 22.54 0.63
C CYS A 198 8.64 22.25 -0.66
N ASN A 199 7.64 21.38 -0.55
CA ASN A 199 6.59 21.24 -1.55
C ASN A 199 5.24 21.69 -0.97
N CYS A 200 4.28 22.01 -1.83
CA CYS A 200 2.94 22.42 -1.42
C CYS A 200 1.99 21.23 -1.15
N LEU A 201 2.51 19.99 -1.01
CA LEU A 201 1.69 18.79 -0.78
C LEU A 201 1.38 18.53 0.70
N SER A 202 1.96 19.32 1.61
CA SER A 202 1.69 19.17 3.05
C SER A 202 0.20 19.33 3.33
N MET A 203 -0.41 18.33 3.96
CA MET A 203 -1.85 18.27 4.26
C MET A 203 -2.78 18.34 3.04
N VAL A 204 -2.26 18.09 1.83
CA VAL A 204 -3.07 18.02 0.61
C VAL A 204 -3.61 16.59 0.45
N PRO A 205 -4.93 16.39 0.26
CA PRO A 205 -5.49 15.08 -0.04
C PRO A 205 -4.94 14.52 -1.37
N LEU A 206 -4.48 13.26 -1.34
CA LEU A 206 -3.91 12.57 -2.49
C LEU A 206 -4.70 11.29 -2.80
N ASN A 207 -5.03 11.09 -4.08
CA ASN A 207 -5.41 9.78 -4.60
C ASN A 207 -4.18 8.89 -4.64
N ARG A 208 -4.23 7.68 -4.05
CA ARG A 208 -3.16 6.69 -4.16
C ARG A 208 -3.57 5.60 -5.15
N TYR A 209 -2.78 5.47 -6.21
CA TYR A 209 -2.94 4.47 -7.25
C TYR A 209 -1.95 3.34 -7.00
N THR A 210 -2.44 2.11 -6.87
CA THR A 210 -1.61 0.93 -6.66
C THR A 210 -1.98 -0.16 -7.65
N VAL A 211 -0.99 -0.70 -8.35
CA VAL A 211 -1.18 -1.86 -9.22
C VAL A 211 -0.51 -3.05 -8.55
N THR A 212 -1.28 -4.11 -8.36
CA THR A 212 -0.80 -5.33 -7.72
C THR A 212 -0.95 -6.54 -8.64
N VAL A 213 -0.06 -7.52 -8.45
CA VAL A 213 -0.10 -8.78 -9.19
C VAL A 213 0.07 -9.93 -8.21
N LYS A 214 -0.60 -11.06 -8.47
CA LYS A 214 -0.38 -12.26 -7.65
C LYS A 214 1.07 -12.73 -7.79
N GLU A 215 1.74 -12.99 -6.68
CA GLU A 215 3.10 -13.52 -6.70
C GLU A 215 3.20 -14.84 -7.46
N SER A 216 2.18 -15.69 -7.35
CA SER A 216 2.09 -16.95 -8.10
C SER A 216 2.13 -16.73 -9.61
N PHE A 217 1.54 -15.65 -10.10
CA PHE A 217 1.59 -15.28 -11.52
C PHE A 217 3.02 -14.89 -11.91
N LEU A 218 3.67 -13.97 -11.20
CA LEU A 218 5.06 -13.58 -11.50
C LEU A 218 6.01 -14.79 -11.50
N ILE A 219 5.89 -15.65 -10.48
CA ILE A 219 6.72 -16.84 -10.32
C ILE A 219 6.49 -17.83 -11.48
N HIS A 220 5.24 -18.02 -11.89
CA HIS A 220 4.91 -18.92 -12.98
C HIS A 220 5.35 -18.37 -14.35
N SER A 221 5.01 -17.11 -14.64
CA SER A 221 5.41 -16.44 -15.89
C SER A 221 6.93 -16.40 -16.03
N TRP A 222 7.64 -16.19 -14.92
CA TRP A 222 9.09 -16.29 -14.89
C TRP A 222 9.61 -17.68 -15.25
N LEU A 223 9.06 -18.74 -14.63
CA LEU A 223 9.44 -20.13 -14.92
C LEU A 223 9.36 -20.44 -16.41
N MET A 224 8.23 -20.05 -17.01
CA MET A 224 7.95 -20.32 -18.41
C MET A 224 8.92 -19.59 -19.34
N LYS A 225 9.27 -18.34 -19.02
CA LYS A 225 10.10 -17.49 -19.88
C LYS A 225 11.61 -17.73 -19.72
N HIS A 226 12.09 -18.01 -18.51
CA HIS A 226 13.53 -17.90 -18.21
C HIS A 226 14.20 -19.18 -17.69
N ASN A 227 13.45 -20.25 -17.37
CA ASN A 227 13.97 -21.54 -16.89
C ASN A 227 15.20 -21.43 -15.94
N SER A 228 15.20 -20.43 -15.04
CA SER A 228 16.34 -20.05 -14.20
C SER A 228 16.16 -20.44 -12.73
N GLY A 229 17.25 -20.31 -11.95
CA GLY A 229 17.31 -20.66 -10.53
C GLY A 229 16.44 -19.82 -9.58
N PHE A 230 15.80 -18.77 -10.09
CA PHE A 230 14.88 -17.86 -9.37
C PHE A 230 13.91 -18.58 -8.42
N ILE A 231 13.36 -19.71 -8.88
CA ILE A 231 12.42 -20.53 -8.12
C ILE A 231 13.03 -21.25 -6.92
N GLN A 232 14.29 -21.69 -7.01
CA GLN A 232 14.94 -22.34 -5.87
C GLN A 232 15.13 -21.36 -4.71
N VAL A 233 15.25 -20.07 -5.02
CA VAL A 233 15.39 -18.99 -4.04
C VAL A 233 14.03 -18.62 -3.43
N LEU A 234 12.96 -18.55 -4.25
CA LEU A 234 11.61 -18.19 -3.77
C LEU A 234 10.81 -19.33 -3.11
N ARG A 235 11.18 -20.61 -3.32
CA ARG A 235 10.45 -21.80 -2.82
C ARG A 235 10.62 -22.10 -1.32
N ARG A 236 11.52 -21.43 -0.60
CA ARG A 236 11.61 -21.57 0.86
C ARG A 236 10.48 -20.78 1.54
N GLY A 237 9.29 -21.39 1.57
CA GLY A 237 8.31 -21.17 2.62
C GLY A 237 7.11 -20.28 2.32
N THR A 238 6.24 -20.62 1.34
CA THR A 238 4.77 -20.49 1.49
C THR A 238 3.99 -20.85 0.22
N LYS A 239 2.85 -21.52 0.42
CA LYS A 239 1.69 -21.49 -0.47
C LYS A 239 1.01 -20.12 -0.34
N SER A 240 1.64 -19.04 -0.80
CA SER A 240 1.13 -17.69 -0.57
C SER A 240 0.27 -17.20 -1.74
N CYS A 241 -1.00 -16.90 -1.46
CA CYS A 241 -1.89 -16.09 -2.32
C CYS A 241 -1.59 -14.58 -2.16
N SER A 242 -0.33 -14.18 -1.93
CA SER A 242 0.04 -12.78 -1.71
C SER A 242 0.09 -11.99 -3.02
N GLU A 243 -0.30 -10.72 -2.92
CA GLU A 243 -0.19 -9.72 -3.96
C GLU A 243 1.10 -8.93 -3.78
N HIS A 244 1.81 -8.71 -4.87
CA HIS A 244 3.02 -7.89 -4.96
C HIS A 244 2.68 -6.57 -5.64
N VAL A 245 3.11 -5.45 -5.06
CA VAL A 245 2.91 -4.12 -5.63
C VAL A 245 3.92 -3.90 -6.76
N VAL A 246 3.43 -3.61 -7.97
CA VAL A 246 4.27 -3.32 -9.15
C VAL A 246 4.44 -1.82 -9.36
N PHE A 247 3.34 -1.07 -9.22
CA PHE A 247 3.31 0.38 -9.33
C PHE A 247 2.60 0.99 -8.12
N SER A 248 3.12 2.11 -7.62
CA SER A 248 2.47 2.89 -6.57
C SER A 248 2.83 4.37 -6.73
N PHE A 249 1.84 5.20 -7.05
CA PHE A 249 2.02 6.65 -7.14
C PHE A 249 0.82 7.39 -6.54
N SER A 250 1.01 8.67 -6.26
CA SER A 250 -0.03 9.54 -5.73
C SER A 250 -0.27 10.72 -6.65
N ALA A 251 -1.48 11.29 -6.60
CA ALA A 251 -1.82 12.52 -7.31
C ALA A 251 -2.83 13.36 -6.50
N PRO A 252 -2.73 14.70 -6.49
CA PRO A 252 -3.66 15.55 -5.74
C PRO A 252 -5.11 15.35 -6.15
N VAL A 253 -6.01 15.19 -5.16
CA VAL A 253 -7.46 14.98 -5.40
C VAL A 253 -8.05 16.19 -6.14
N ALA A 254 -7.63 17.40 -5.77
CA ALA A 254 -8.12 18.64 -6.38
C ALA A 254 -7.90 18.73 -7.91
N LEU A 255 -6.94 17.96 -8.46
CA LEU A 255 -6.61 17.93 -9.88
C LEU A 255 -7.10 16.65 -10.58
N GLN A 256 -7.88 15.80 -9.93
CA GLN A 256 -8.30 14.49 -10.46
C GLN A 256 -8.94 14.58 -11.84
N SER A 257 -9.84 15.53 -12.05
CA SER A 257 -10.50 15.74 -13.34
C SER A 257 -9.52 16.03 -14.49
N CYS A 258 -8.30 16.48 -14.18
CA CYS A 258 -7.27 16.79 -15.16
C CYS A 258 -6.45 15.56 -15.59
N TYR A 259 -6.42 14.48 -14.80
CA TYR A 259 -5.56 13.33 -15.08
C TYR A 259 -6.25 11.97 -15.06
N GLU A 260 -7.47 11.85 -14.56
CA GLU A 260 -8.15 10.56 -14.38
C GLU A 260 -8.26 9.77 -15.69
N SER A 261 -8.60 10.43 -16.80
CA SER A 261 -8.68 9.78 -18.11
C SER A 261 -7.35 9.18 -18.57
N ASP A 262 -6.24 9.86 -18.32
CA ASP A 262 -4.91 9.39 -18.74
C ASP A 262 -4.37 8.31 -17.79
N VAL A 263 -4.72 8.38 -16.51
CA VAL A 263 -4.49 7.28 -15.56
C VAL A 263 -5.26 6.02 -15.97
N GLU A 264 -6.52 6.13 -16.38
CA GLU A 264 -7.31 4.99 -16.86
C GLU A 264 -6.72 4.36 -18.13
N LYS A 265 -6.33 5.18 -19.11
CA LYS A 265 -5.63 4.70 -20.33
C LYS A 265 -4.32 4.00 -19.97
N TRP A 266 -3.55 4.58 -19.05
CA TRP A 266 -2.31 4.02 -18.57
C TRP A 266 -2.52 2.66 -17.89
N MET A 267 -3.53 2.54 -17.02
CA MET A 267 -3.90 1.28 -16.37
C MET A 267 -4.28 0.22 -17.40
N LYS A 268 -5.12 0.57 -18.37
CA LYS A 268 -5.52 -0.33 -19.45
C LYS A 268 -4.31 -0.88 -20.21
N LYS A 269 -3.32 -0.03 -20.54
CA LYS A 269 -2.08 -0.49 -21.19
C LYS A 269 -1.31 -1.51 -20.34
N ILE A 270 -1.28 -1.35 -19.02
CA ILE A 270 -0.63 -2.31 -18.12
C ILE A 270 -1.40 -3.62 -18.08
N TYR A 271 -2.74 -3.56 -18.03
CA TYR A 271 -3.59 -4.74 -18.08
C TYR A 271 -3.37 -5.52 -19.38
N ASP A 272 -3.42 -4.81 -20.52
CA ASP A 272 -3.22 -5.39 -21.85
C ASP A 272 -1.82 -6.02 -21.99
N SER A 273 -0.77 -5.38 -21.44
CA SER A 273 0.58 -5.94 -21.38
C SER A 273 0.64 -7.25 -20.58
N GLY A 274 -0.19 -7.36 -19.54
CA GLY A 274 -0.38 -8.60 -18.76
C GLY A 274 -1.14 -9.69 -19.52
N GLY A 275 -2.12 -9.31 -20.34
CA GLY A 275 -2.89 -10.23 -21.18
C GLY A 275 -2.13 -10.72 -22.41
N GLU A 276 -1.23 -9.91 -22.99
CA GLU A 276 -0.32 -10.36 -24.05
C GLU A 276 0.59 -11.50 -23.54
N LEU A 277 1.06 -11.42 -22.28
CA LEU A 277 1.77 -12.52 -21.61
C LEU A 277 0.91 -13.78 -21.40
N GLU A 278 -0.41 -13.72 -21.53
CA GLU A 278 -1.32 -14.88 -21.43
C GLU A 278 -1.54 -15.55 -22.79
N THR A 279 -1.81 -14.74 -23.83
CA THR A 279 -2.14 -15.26 -25.18
C THR A 279 -1.00 -16.04 -25.85
N GLU A 280 0.25 -15.75 -25.49
CA GLU A 280 1.42 -16.48 -25.97
C GLU A 280 1.50 -17.92 -25.37
N TRP A 281 0.78 -18.21 -24.27
CA TRP A 281 0.89 -19.46 -23.51
C TRP A 281 -0.50 -20.06 -23.16
N ARG A 282 -1.07 -20.81 -24.11
CA ARG A 282 -2.40 -21.46 -23.97
C ARG A 282 -2.51 -22.34 -22.70
N ASN A 283 -3.56 -22.08 -21.91
CA ASN A 283 -4.16 -22.91 -20.84
C ASN A 283 -3.84 -22.58 -19.36
N ILE A 284 -3.87 -21.32 -18.93
CA ILE A 284 -3.87 -20.97 -17.50
C ILE A 284 -4.97 -19.96 -17.20
N ALA A 285 -5.70 -20.20 -16.11
CA ALA A 285 -6.73 -19.31 -15.60
C ALA A 285 -6.17 -17.90 -15.31
N HIS A 286 -6.89 -16.91 -15.81
CA HIS A 286 -6.68 -15.46 -15.82
C HIS A 286 -5.61 -14.87 -14.87
N PRO A 287 -4.70 -14.02 -15.36
CA PRO A 287 -3.95 -13.13 -14.49
C PRO A 287 -4.91 -12.14 -13.84
N LYS A 288 -5.18 -12.30 -12.53
CA LYS A 288 -5.79 -11.23 -11.74
C LYS A 288 -4.72 -10.15 -11.51
N ILE A 289 -4.42 -9.32 -12.52
CA ILE A 289 -3.78 -8.02 -12.29
C ILE A 289 -4.87 -7.16 -11.65
N CYS A 290 -4.68 -6.84 -10.38
CA CYS A 290 -5.65 -6.08 -9.62
C CYS A 290 -5.21 -4.62 -9.60
N PHE A 291 -6.06 -3.75 -10.15
CA PHE A 291 -5.91 -2.31 -10.05
C PHE A 291 -6.64 -1.84 -8.82
N LEU A 292 -5.91 -1.25 -7.90
CA LEU A 292 -6.46 -0.69 -6.69
C LEU A 292 -6.33 0.83 -6.75
N LEU A 293 -7.47 1.51 -6.72
CA LEU A 293 -7.51 2.93 -6.42
C LEU A 293 -7.92 3.10 -4.97
N ILE A 294 -7.07 3.77 -4.19
CA ILE A 294 -7.40 4.18 -2.83
C ILE A 294 -7.75 5.66 -2.90
N LYS A 295 -9.06 5.92 -2.82
CA LYS A 295 -9.69 7.24 -2.77
C LYS A 295 -10.12 7.47 -1.33
N ASP A 296 -9.50 8.42 -0.63
CA ASP A 296 -9.81 8.72 0.77
C ASP A 296 -9.88 7.43 1.63
N ASP A 297 -8.81 6.63 1.64
CA ASP A 297 -8.73 5.32 2.32
C ASP A 297 -9.83 4.29 1.96
N THR A 298 -10.67 4.60 0.97
CA THR A 298 -11.72 3.72 0.46
C THR A 298 -11.19 3.01 -0.79
N MET A 299 -11.19 1.68 -0.77
CA MET A 299 -10.77 0.87 -1.92
C MET A 299 -11.85 0.86 -3.00
N VAL A 300 -11.49 1.30 -4.20
CA VAL A 300 -12.31 1.17 -5.40
C VAL A 300 -11.59 0.20 -6.35
N ASP A 301 -12.19 -0.98 -6.53
CA ASP A 301 -11.82 -1.86 -7.64
C ASP A 301 -12.35 -1.24 -8.93
N LEU A 302 -11.43 -0.92 -9.85
CA LEU A 302 -11.76 -0.21 -11.09
C LEU A 302 -12.31 -1.12 -12.18
N TRP A 303 -12.22 -2.44 -12.03
CA TRP A 303 -12.69 -3.42 -13.02
C TRP A 303 -13.35 -4.61 -12.33
N GLY A 304 -14.64 -4.43 -11.99
CA GLY A 304 -15.44 -5.49 -11.41
C GLY A 304 -15.67 -6.65 -12.39
N ASP A 305 -15.21 -7.83 -12.02
CA ASP A 305 -15.85 -9.07 -12.45
C ASP A 305 -16.71 -9.65 -11.32
N THR A 306 -17.83 -10.20 -11.73
CA THR A 306 -19.10 -10.19 -11.04
C THR A 306 -19.22 -11.20 -9.88
N GLY A 307 -19.78 -10.73 -8.75
CA GLY A 307 -20.74 -11.48 -7.93
C GLY A 307 -20.27 -12.65 -7.07
N GLN A 308 -19.01 -13.12 -7.16
CA GLN A 308 -18.52 -14.25 -6.35
C GLN A 308 -17.33 -13.89 -5.43
N ASP A 309 -16.69 -12.75 -5.66
CA ASP A 309 -15.43 -12.34 -5.01
C ASP A 309 -15.62 -11.66 -3.63
N GLN A 310 -16.86 -11.35 -3.21
CA GLN A 310 -17.09 -10.81 -1.85
C GLN A 310 -16.71 -11.81 -0.74
N ILE A 311 -16.78 -13.12 -0.98
CA ILE A 311 -16.48 -14.14 0.05
C ILE A 311 -14.96 -14.35 0.20
N GLU A 312 -14.16 -14.09 -0.85
CA GLU A 312 -12.70 -14.24 -0.83
C GLU A 312 -12.00 -12.99 -0.25
N TRP A 313 -12.58 -11.79 -0.44
CA TRP A 313 -12.05 -10.52 0.06
C TRP A 313 -12.20 -10.34 1.57
N ILE A 314 -13.29 -10.85 2.15
CA ILE A 314 -13.56 -10.83 3.60
C ILE A 314 -12.46 -11.56 4.41
N CYS A 315 -11.69 -12.45 3.78
CA CYS A 315 -10.57 -13.16 4.41
C CYS A 315 -9.24 -12.35 4.44
N LYS A 316 -9.18 -11.14 3.85
CA LYS A 316 -7.96 -10.32 3.74
C LYS A 316 -7.93 -9.05 4.60
N LEU A 317 -8.95 -8.78 5.42
CA LEU A 317 -8.89 -7.71 6.42
C LEU A 317 -7.76 -8.01 7.41
N ARG A 318 -6.70 -7.19 7.40
CA ARG A 318 -5.70 -7.18 8.47
C ARG A 318 -6.30 -6.45 9.65
N TYR A 319 -6.83 -7.21 10.59
CA TYR A 319 -7.27 -6.74 11.88
C TYR A 319 -6.04 -6.62 12.79
N ASP A 320 -5.69 -5.40 13.19
CA ASP A 320 -4.63 -5.13 14.16
C ASP A 320 -5.27 -4.62 15.49
N GLY A 321 -6.09 -5.46 16.13
CA GLY A 321 -6.75 -5.12 17.40
C GLY A 321 -5.77 -4.83 18.54
N PHE A 322 -4.57 -5.40 18.49
CA PHE A 322 -3.48 -5.08 19.42
C PHE A 322 -2.98 -3.63 19.33
N GLU A 323 -2.96 -3.01 18.15
CA GLU A 323 -2.53 -1.60 18.02
C GLU A 323 -3.47 -0.68 18.78
N HIS A 324 -4.77 -0.85 18.54
CA HIS A 324 -5.86 -0.12 19.18
C HIS A 324 -5.80 -0.22 20.71
N LYS A 325 -5.63 -1.45 21.23
CA LYS A 325 -5.46 -1.66 22.67
C LYS A 325 -4.23 -0.94 23.20
N ARG A 326 -3.09 -1.07 22.50
CA ARG A 326 -1.82 -0.48 22.93
C ARG A 326 -1.89 1.05 22.95
N ILE A 327 -2.56 1.69 21.99
CA ILE A 327 -2.75 3.14 21.96
C ILE A 327 -3.57 3.59 23.18
N GLY A 328 -4.68 2.92 23.47
CA GLY A 328 -5.50 3.25 24.63
C GLY A 328 -4.81 2.96 25.97
N ASP A 329 -4.02 1.89 26.06
CA ASP A 329 -3.26 1.54 27.26
C ASP A 329 -2.13 2.56 27.58
N LEU A 330 -1.76 3.45 26.64
CA LEU A 330 -0.87 4.58 26.92
C LEU A 330 -1.54 5.64 27.81
N ILE A 331 -2.88 5.65 27.88
CA ILE A 331 -3.64 6.56 28.73
C ILE A 331 -3.78 5.91 30.11
N PRO A 332 -3.18 6.48 31.18
CA PRO A 332 -3.09 5.85 32.49
C PRO A 332 -4.40 6.03 33.29
N LEU A 333 -5.51 5.51 32.76
CA LEU A 333 -6.80 5.48 33.43
C LEU A 333 -6.95 4.19 34.24
N SER A 334 -7.68 4.27 35.35
CA SER A 334 -8.20 3.07 36.02
C SER A 334 -9.19 2.35 35.11
N LYS A 335 -9.57 1.11 35.50
CA LYS A 335 -10.70 0.44 34.85
C LYS A 335 -11.95 1.32 34.89
N ILE A 336 -12.71 1.27 33.81
CA ILE A 336 -13.95 2.00 33.58
C ILE A 336 -15.09 1.00 33.75
N GLU A 337 -16.08 1.31 34.59
CA GLU A 337 -17.30 0.52 34.70
C GLU A 337 -18.30 0.95 33.62
N LEU A 338 -18.59 0.05 32.67
CA LEU A 338 -19.62 0.27 31.65
C LEU A 338 -21.03 0.28 32.28
N PRO A 339 -22.04 0.89 31.62
CA PRO A 339 -23.42 0.95 32.12
C PRO A 339 -24.05 -0.40 32.54
N ASN A 340 -23.62 -1.51 31.93
CA ASN A 340 -24.05 -2.87 32.27
C ASN A 340 -23.27 -3.52 33.44
N GLY A 341 -22.31 -2.82 34.06
CA GLY A 341 -21.47 -3.30 35.15
C GLY A 341 -20.26 -4.15 34.71
N LEU A 342 -19.90 -4.09 33.42
CA LEU A 342 -18.69 -4.70 32.89
C LEU A 342 -17.51 -3.75 33.09
N GLU A 343 -16.41 -4.24 33.65
CA GLU A 343 -15.19 -3.44 33.81
C GLU A 343 -14.27 -3.63 32.60
N ALA A 344 -13.84 -2.54 31.97
CA ALA A 344 -12.92 -2.56 30.85
C ALA A 344 -11.85 -1.47 30.99
N THR A 345 -10.67 -1.67 30.42
CA THR A 345 -9.70 -0.58 30.24
C THR A 345 -10.09 0.28 29.03
N PHE A 346 -9.59 1.52 28.98
CA PHE A 346 -9.78 2.41 27.83
C PHE A 346 -9.31 1.75 26.52
N GLY A 347 -8.14 1.10 26.53
CA GLY A 347 -7.62 0.35 25.39
C GLY A 347 -8.44 -0.87 24.99
N GLU A 348 -9.02 -1.60 25.95
CA GLU A 348 -9.92 -2.72 25.64
C GLU A 348 -11.16 -2.24 24.90
N ILE A 349 -11.72 -1.09 25.30
CA ILE A 349 -12.89 -0.52 24.62
C ILE A 349 -12.54 -0.11 23.18
N ILE A 350 -11.41 0.59 22.96
CA ILE A 350 -10.95 0.97 21.61
C ILE A 350 -10.77 -0.27 20.72
N ALA A 351 -10.15 -1.33 21.25
CA ALA A 351 -9.86 -2.53 20.46
C ALA A 351 -11.10 -3.33 20.07
N LEU A 352 -12.18 -3.24 20.87
CA LEU A 352 -13.40 -4.00 20.68
C LEU A 352 -14.49 -3.22 19.92
N ALA A 353 -14.46 -1.88 19.97
CA ALA A 353 -15.39 -1.03 19.24
C ALA A 353 -15.28 -1.21 17.73
N GLY A 354 -16.38 -0.96 17.01
CA GLY A 354 -16.45 -0.93 15.54
C GLY A 354 -16.38 -2.31 14.87
N ASP A 355 -15.28 -3.02 15.09
CA ASP A 355 -14.95 -4.28 14.43
C ASP A 355 -15.61 -5.51 15.10
N LEU A 356 -15.80 -5.48 16.41
CA LEU A 356 -16.33 -6.60 17.19
C LEU A 356 -17.68 -6.27 17.85
N TYR A 357 -17.90 -5.01 18.20
CA TYR A 357 -19.15 -4.49 18.73
C TYR A 357 -19.70 -3.35 17.87
N GLY A 358 -20.94 -3.52 17.42
CA GLY A 358 -21.67 -2.59 16.57
C GLY A 358 -22.93 -3.24 15.99
N ILE A 359 -23.62 -2.51 15.12
CA ILE A 359 -24.83 -2.99 14.43
C ILE A 359 -24.50 -3.11 12.93
N PRO A 360 -24.38 -4.34 12.38
CA PRO A 360 -23.89 -4.54 11.01
C PRO A 360 -24.68 -3.77 9.95
N GLU A 361 -26.00 -3.74 10.07
CA GLU A 361 -26.89 -3.13 9.07
C GLU A 361 -27.12 -1.62 9.30
N GLU A 362 -26.57 -1.05 10.38
CA GLU A 362 -26.72 0.36 10.74
C GLU A 362 -25.37 1.04 11.01
N PRO A 363 -24.51 1.22 9.98
CA PRO A 363 -23.26 1.95 10.14
C PRO A 363 -23.51 3.38 10.61
N ILE A 364 -22.61 3.91 11.43
CA ILE A 364 -22.72 5.25 12.03
C ILE A 364 -22.84 6.30 10.93
N ILE A 365 -21.99 6.17 9.90
CA ILE A 365 -22.00 7.00 8.70
C ILE A 365 -22.37 6.12 7.49
N HIS A 366 -23.46 6.47 6.79
CA HIS A 366 -23.87 5.78 5.58
C HIS A 366 -23.51 6.60 4.34
N PRO A 367 -22.83 6.04 3.31
CA PRO A 367 -22.24 6.81 2.22
C PRO A 367 -23.27 7.51 1.33
N THR A 368 -24.47 6.95 1.19
CA THR A 368 -25.54 7.49 0.32
C THR A 368 -26.55 8.36 1.05
N GLN A 369 -26.44 8.53 2.37
CA GLN A 369 -27.40 9.28 3.16
C GLN A 369 -26.66 10.43 3.85
N VAL A 370 -26.91 11.66 3.39
CA VAL A 370 -26.48 12.88 4.10
C VAL A 370 -27.34 13.00 5.36
N LYS A 371 -26.93 12.31 6.43
CA LYS A 371 -27.63 12.30 7.70
C LYS A 371 -27.13 13.42 8.60
N SER A 372 -28.04 14.06 9.31
CA SER A 372 -27.76 15.10 10.30
C SER A 372 -27.00 14.54 11.51
N GLY A 373 -26.32 15.42 12.26
CA GLY A 373 -25.59 15.08 13.49
C GLY A 373 -26.37 14.20 14.50
N PRO A 374 -27.66 14.50 14.80
CA PRO A 374 -28.44 13.71 15.76
C PRO A 374 -28.64 12.25 15.37
N GLU A 375 -28.83 11.95 14.09
CA GLU A 375 -29.02 10.56 13.64
C GLU A 375 -27.70 9.78 13.68
N ARG A 376 -26.57 10.44 13.40
CA ARG A 376 -25.23 9.84 13.54
C ARG A 376 -24.95 9.51 15.01
N GLN A 377 -25.28 10.43 15.92
CA GLN A 377 -25.20 10.19 17.36
C GLN A 377 -26.11 9.04 17.80
N ARG A 378 -27.35 8.96 17.31
CA ARG A 378 -28.26 7.83 17.59
C ARG A 378 -27.63 6.49 17.19
N ARG A 379 -27.05 6.41 15.99
CA ARG A 379 -26.41 5.19 15.48
C ARG A 379 -25.14 4.83 16.23
N PHE A 380 -24.31 5.84 16.55
CA PHE A 380 -23.14 5.66 17.41
C PHE A 380 -23.55 5.07 18.76
N HIS A 381 -24.54 5.67 19.41
CA HIS A 381 -25.06 5.18 20.69
C HIS A 381 -25.61 3.75 20.57
N ALA A 382 -26.31 3.43 19.48
CA ALA A 382 -26.82 2.08 19.24
C ALA A 382 -25.69 1.05 19.06
N ALA A 383 -24.61 1.39 18.35
CA ALA A 383 -23.42 0.56 18.24
C ALA A 383 -22.73 0.36 19.60
N TYR A 384 -22.48 1.45 20.33
CA TYR A 384 -21.94 1.44 21.69
C TYR A 384 -22.77 0.58 22.65
N SER A 385 -24.10 0.65 22.54
CA SER A 385 -25.03 -0.12 23.38
C SER A 385 -24.84 -1.64 23.26
N THR A 386 -24.32 -2.13 22.14
CA THR A 386 -24.04 -3.56 21.96
C THR A 386 -22.93 -4.09 22.88
N LEU A 387 -22.07 -3.20 23.38
CA LEU A 387 -21.03 -3.50 24.38
C LEU A 387 -21.48 -3.06 25.79
N ALA A 388 -22.06 -1.87 25.89
CA ALA A 388 -22.23 -1.16 27.15
C ALA A 388 -23.59 -1.37 27.85
N TYR A 389 -24.64 -1.71 27.11
CA TYR A 389 -26.02 -1.77 27.62
C TYR A 389 -26.66 -3.16 27.53
N VAL A 390 -26.03 -4.10 26.83
CA VAL A 390 -26.43 -5.52 26.87
C VAL A 390 -26.21 -6.05 28.30
N PRO A 391 -27.18 -6.76 28.92
CA PRO A 391 -27.01 -7.29 30.27
C PRO A 391 -25.72 -8.10 30.40
N LYS A 392 -24.89 -7.79 31.41
CA LYS A 392 -23.54 -8.37 31.58
C LYS A 392 -23.49 -9.89 31.38
N HIS A 393 -24.44 -10.62 31.96
CA HIS A 393 -24.50 -12.08 31.87
C HIS A 393 -24.70 -12.64 30.44
N GLU A 394 -25.17 -11.83 29.49
CA GLU A 394 -25.34 -12.22 28.08
C GLU A 394 -24.09 -11.97 27.23
N ILE A 395 -23.19 -11.08 27.66
CA ILE A 395 -22.02 -10.61 26.91
C ILE A 395 -20.69 -11.04 27.53
N GLU A 396 -20.63 -11.26 28.84
CA GLU A 396 -19.39 -11.50 29.59
C GLU A 396 -18.57 -12.68 29.05
N GLU A 397 -19.20 -13.77 28.62
CA GLU A 397 -18.49 -14.92 28.02
C GLU A 397 -17.82 -14.54 26.69
N GLU A 398 -18.54 -13.84 25.80
CA GLU A 398 -17.99 -13.38 24.53
C GLU A 398 -16.88 -12.36 24.76
N TYR A 399 -17.10 -11.39 25.65
CA TYR A 399 -16.13 -10.38 26.02
C TYR A 399 -14.81 -10.99 26.51
N MET A 400 -14.86 -11.91 27.48
CA MET A 400 -13.65 -12.57 28.00
C MET A 400 -12.93 -13.40 26.94
N LYS A 401 -13.68 -14.05 26.04
CA LYS A 401 -13.11 -14.78 24.91
C LYS A 401 -12.39 -13.86 23.93
N LEU A 402 -12.94 -12.68 23.64
CA LEU A 402 -12.29 -11.69 22.76
C LEU A 402 -11.04 -11.09 23.41
N LEU A 403 -11.05 -10.86 24.74
CA LEU A 403 -9.84 -10.42 25.47
C LEU A 403 -8.71 -11.46 25.44
N ASP A 404 -9.04 -12.75 25.51
CA ASP A 404 -8.04 -13.83 25.36
C ASP A 404 -7.43 -13.83 23.94
N LEU A 405 -8.23 -13.54 22.91
CA LEU A 405 -7.72 -13.37 21.54
C LEU A 405 -6.81 -12.14 21.40
N LEU A 406 -7.19 -10.99 21.99
CA LEU A 406 -6.36 -9.78 22.00
C LEU A 406 -5.01 -10.05 22.70
N SER A 407 -5.04 -10.76 23.83
CA SER A 407 -3.85 -11.13 24.59
C SER A 407 -2.94 -12.06 23.78
N LYS A 408 -3.52 -13.00 23.03
CA LYS A 408 -2.78 -13.89 22.13
C LYS A 408 -2.11 -13.15 20.98
N GLU A 409 -2.77 -12.16 20.37
CA GLU A 409 -2.15 -11.29 19.35
C GLU A 409 -0.98 -10.49 19.94
N SER A 410 -1.20 -9.85 21.09
CA SER A 410 -0.18 -9.06 21.77
C SER A 410 1.06 -9.89 22.11
N TYR A 411 0.87 -11.10 22.65
CA TYR A 411 1.97 -12.00 22.97
C TYR A 411 2.74 -12.48 21.72
N GLN A 412 2.04 -12.73 20.61
CA GLN A 412 2.67 -13.20 19.38
C GLN A 412 3.30 -12.07 18.54
N GLY A 413 2.96 -10.81 18.82
CA GLY A 413 3.43 -9.64 18.06
C GLY A 413 2.99 -9.67 16.59
N LYS A 414 1.90 -10.37 16.28
CA LYS A 414 1.34 -10.51 14.93
C LYS A 414 -0.18 -10.75 14.99
N PRO A 415 -0.93 -10.33 13.96
CA PRO A 415 -2.37 -10.61 13.84
C PRO A 415 -2.71 -12.10 13.87
N LEU A 416 -3.83 -12.43 14.49
CA LEU A 416 -4.51 -13.70 14.33
C LEU A 416 -5.28 -13.72 13.01
N ALA A 417 -5.58 -14.92 12.52
CA ALA A 417 -6.38 -15.05 11.31
C ALA A 417 -7.81 -14.50 11.53
N PRO A 418 -8.43 -13.79 10.57
CA PRO A 418 -9.80 -13.28 10.69
C PRO A 418 -10.83 -14.36 11.05
N GLN A 419 -10.60 -15.60 10.61
CA GLN A 419 -11.41 -16.76 10.99
C GLN A 419 -11.52 -16.95 12.51
N ILE A 420 -10.46 -16.67 13.27
CA ILE A 420 -10.44 -16.85 14.73
C ILE A 420 -11.34 -15.80 15.39
N TRP A 421 -11.24 -14.55 14.94
CA TRP A 421 -12.07 -13.43 15.38
C TRP A 421 -13.55 -13.61 15.04
N ASP A 422 -13.85 -14.04 13.82
CA ASP A 422 -15.23 -14.29 13.40
C ASP A 422 -15.87 -15.46 14.16
N LYS A 423 -15.13 -16.54 14.43
CA LYS A 423 -15.57 -17.60 15.36
C LYS A 423 -15.73 -17.09 16.79
N GLY A 424 -14.95 -16.07 17.17
CA GLY A 424 -15.09 -15.29 18.40
C GLY A 424 -16.51 -14.78 18.56
N THR A 425 -17.04 -14.17 17.50
CA THR A 425 -18.33 -13.47 17.44
C THR A 425 -19.47 -14.29 16.80
N GLY A 426 -19.37 -15.64 16.87
CA GLY A 426 -20.47 -16.56 16.50
C GLY A 426 -20.44 -17.12 15.07
N GLY A 427 -19.36 -16.86 14.32
CA GLY A 427 -19.15 -17.38 12.98
C GLY A 427 -18.83 -18.88 12.92
N LYS A 428 -19.18 -19.51 11.80
CA LYS A 428 -18.92 -20.93 11.55
C LYS A 428 -18.27 -21.12 10.18
N TRP A 429 -17.22 -21.93 10.18
CA TRP A 429 -16.32 -22.12 9.04
C TRP A 429 -16.13 -23.61 8.77
N ILE A 430 -16.04 -23.98 7.50
CA ILE A 430 -15.68 -25.34 7.09
C ILE A 430 -14.15 -25.50 6.93
N TYR A 431 -13.71 -26.75 6.83
CA TYR A 431 -12.30 -27.08 6.55
C TYR A 431 -11.88 -26.46 5.21
N GLY A 432 -10.75 -25.75 5.20
CA GLY A 432 -10.29 -24.99 4.02
C GLY A 432 -10.47 -23.47 4.11
N GLY A 433 -11.07 -22.94 5.18
CA GLY A 433 -11.08 -21.49 5.45
C GLY A 433 -12.21 -20.73 4.75
N VAL A 434 -13.36 -21.38 4.51
CA VAL A 434 -14.57 -20.71 3.97
C VAL A 434 -15.62 -20.56 5.07
N PRO A 435 -16.15 -19.34 5.33
CA PRO A 435 -17.25 -19.15 6.27
C PRO A 435 -18.58 -19.56 5.63
N TYR A 436 -19.36 -20.40 6.32
CA TYR A 436 -20.73 -20.74 5.91
C TYR A 436 -21.80 -20.07 6.78
N LYS A 437 -21.39 -19.50 7.92
CA LYS A 437 -22.19 -18.58 8.74
C LYS A 437 -21.28 -17.47 9.23
N PHE A 438 -21.60 -16.22 8.92
CA PHE A 438 -20.80 -15.08 9.37
C PHE A 438 -21.12 -14.78 10.82
N GLY A 439 -20.07 -14.58 11.62
CA GLY A 439 -20.16 -13.98 12.94
C GLY A 439 -20.38 -12.47 12.83
N ARG A 440 -20.49 -11.81 13.98
CA ARG A 440 -20.70 -10.36 14.04
C ARG A 440 -19.58 -9.60 13.34
N MET A 441 -18.33 -10.02 13.55
CA MET A 441 -17.14 -9.36 13.00
C MET A 441 -17.17 -9.29 11.46
N LEU A 442 -17.43 -10.42 10.77
CA LEU A 442 -17.53 -10.37 9.31
C LEU A 442 -18.77 -9.62 8.81
N LYS A 443 -19.86 -9.61 9.58
CA LYS A 443 -21.05 -8.82 9.21
C LYS A 443 -20.80 -7.32 9.32
N LEU A 444 -20.13 -6.87 10.39
CA LEU A 444 -19.73 -5.47 10.57
C LEU A 444 -18.80 -5.04 9.43
N ALA A 445 -17.85 -5.90 9.07
CA ALA A 445 -16.93 -5.68 7.96
C ALA A 445 -17.61 -5.49 6.58
N LEU A 446 -18.83 -6.00 6.37
CA LEU A 446 -19.57 -5.78 5.11
C LEU A 446 -20.01 -4.32 4.91
N HIS A 447 -20.16 -3.57 6.00
CA HIS A 447 -20.76 -2.23 6.03
C HIS A 447 -19.92 -1.23 6.84
N ASN A 448 -18.59 -1.37 6.85
CA ASN A 448 -17.65 -0.61 7.68
C ASN A 448 -17.27 0.78 7.13
N TYR A 449 -18.23 1.50 6.53
CA TYR A 449 -17.95 2.80 5.89
C TYR A 449 -17.39 3.84 6.87
N ASP A 450 -17.74 3.71 8.15
CA ASP A 450 -17.31 4.55 9.25
C ASP A 450 -15.89 4.23 9.78
N HIS A 451 -15.23 3.16 9.33
CA HIS A 451 -13.86 2.81 9.76
C HIS A 451 -12.77 3.51 8.93
N PHE A 452 -13.13 4.21 7.86
CA PHE A 452 -12.18 4.84 6.94
C PHE A 452 -12.38 6.35 6.85
N SER A 453 -11.27 7.08 6.73
CA SER A 453 -11.29 8.53 6.49
C SER A 453 -12.11 8.87 5.23
N PRO A 454 -12.79 10.03 5.13
CA PRO A 454 -13.01 11.01 6.19
C PRO A 454 -14.11 10.61 7.19
N ARG A 455 -14.83 9.51 6.93
CA ARG A 455 -16.04 9.11 7.69
C ARG A 455 -15.71 8.65 9.10
N ALA A 456 -14.53 8.08 9.31
CA ALA A 456 -14.03 7.72 10.64
C ALA A 456 -13.94 8.93 11.57
N LYS A 457 -13.44 10.06 11.06
CA LYS A 457 -13.47 11.34 11.79
C LYS A 457 -14.89 11.78 12.13
N GLU A 458 -15.85 11.57 11.23
CA GLU A 458 -17.26 11.91 11.49
C GLU A 458 -17.91 10.98 12.53
N ALA A 459 -17.54 9.70 12.55
CA ALA A 459 -17.97 8.72 13.55
C ALA A 459 -17.36 9.03 14.92
N TYR A 460 -16.06 9.34 14.98
CA TYR A 460 -15.39 9.87 16.17
C TYR A 460 -16.09 11.10 16.70
N LEU A 461 -16.37 12.11 15.87
CA LEU A 461 -17.05 13.33 16.30
C LEU A 461 -18.45 13.06 16.86
N ALA A 462 -19.19 12.10 16.30
CA ALA A 462 -20.49 11.70 16.83
C ALA A 462 -20.36 11.10 18.24
N GLY A 463 -19.39 10.22 18.46
CA GLY A 463 -19.09 9.63 19.76
C GLY A 463 -18.56 10.65 20.78
N HIS A 464 -17.60 11.47 20.37
CA HIS A 464 -16.99 12.51 21.19
C HIS A 464 -18.02 13.53 21.67
N HIS A 465 -18.97 13.93 20.82
CA HIS A 465 -20.08 14.80 21.25
C HIS A 465 -20.94 14.15 22.34
N LEU A 466 -21.28 12.86 22.20
CA LEU A 466 -22.02 12.13 23.24
C LEU A 466 -21.22 12.03 24.54
N ALA A 467 -19.90 11.78 24.45
CA ALA A 467 -19.01 11.76 25.61
C ALA A 467 -18.98 13.11 26.34
N VAL A 468 -18.85 14.21 25.60
CA VAL A 468 -18.87 15.57 26.17
C VAL A 468 -20.22 15.90 26.80
N ASP A 469 -21.33 15.52 26.17
CA ASP A 469 -22.68 15.73 26.72
C ASP A 469 -22.88 14.92 28.02
N LYS A 470 -22.40 13.68 28.04
CA LYS A 470 -22.42 12.81 29.21
C LYS A 470 -21.53 13.33 30.35
N ALA A 471 -20.34 13.83 30.03
CA ALA A 471 -19.45 14.48 31.00
C ALA A 471 -20.11 15.74 31.59
N ARG A 472 -20.82 16.53 30.76
CA ARG A 472 -21.57 17.69 31.24
C ARG A 472 -22.71 17.30 32.18
N GLU A 473 -23.47 16.25 31.84
CA GLU A 473 -24.53 15.70 32.70
C GLU A 473 -23.98 15.33 34.10
N SER A 474 -22.78 14.74 34.17
CA SER A 474 -22.15 14.33 35.44
C SER A 474 -21.89 15.51 36.39
N SER A 475 -21.68 16.71 35.87
CA SER A 475 -21.36 17.90 36.67
C SER A 475 -22.49 18.29 37.62
N GLU A 476 -23.73 17.94 37.27
CA GLU A 476 -24.94 18.28 38.02
C GLU A 476 -25.33 17.22 39.07
N LYS A 477 -24.58 16.12 39.16
CA LYS A 477 -24.91 14.95 40.01
C LYS A 477 -24.03 14.83 41.26
N TYR A 478 -24.54 14.07 42.24
CA TYR A 478 -23.81 13.68 43.45
C TYR A 478 -22.76 12.60 43.15
N TRP A 479 -21.80 12.41 44.07
CA TRP A 479 -20.56 11.66 43.83
C TRP A 479 -20.72 10.29 43.16
N ASP A 480 -21.58 9.41 43.68
CA ASP A 480 -21.71 8.05 43.14
C ASP A 480 -22.29 8.01 41.72
N GLU A 481 -23.30 8.85 41.45
CA GLU A 481 -23.92 8.97 40.12
C GLU A 481 -23.01 9.74 39.16
N ARG A 482 -22.26 10.74 39.65
CA ARG A 482 -21.24 11.46 38.90
C ARG A 482 -20.14 10.52 38.42
N SER A 483 -19.63 9.63 39.28
CA SER A 483 -18.58 8.69 38.91
C SER A 483 -19.02 7.77 37.78
N ARG A 484 -20.24 7.21 37.86
CA ARG A 484 -20.79 6.35 36.80
C ARG A 484 -20.97 7.09 35.48
N LEU A 485 -21.46 8.33 35.53
CA LEU A 485 -21.62 9.14 34.31
C LEU A 485 -20.27 9.54 33.70
N LEU A 486 -19.24 9.75 34.53
CA LEU A 486 -17.88 10.00 34.03
C LEU A 486 -17.28 8.74 33.39
N ASP A 487 -17.50 7.57 33.97
CA ASP A 487 -17.10 6.28 33.38
C ASP A 487 -17.83 6.04 32.04
N GLU A 488 -19.12 6.34 31.97
CA GLU A 488 -19.88 6.30 30.72
C GLU A 488 -19.35 7.29 29.68
N ALA A 489 -18.98 8.51 30.09
CA ALA A 489 -18.39 9.51 29.21
C ALA A 489 -17.04 9.04 28.64
N LEU A 490 -16.16 8.49 29.49
CA LEU A 490 -14.86 7.97 29.09
C LEU A 490 -14.99 6.76 28.16
N SER A 491 -15.94 5.87 28.43
CA SER A 491 -16.18 4.70 27.57
C SER A 491 -16.82 5.06 26.23
N LEU A 492 -17.68 6.08 26.17
CA LEU A 492 -18.16 6.64 24.90
C LEU A 492 -17.02 7.23 24.07
N ASP A 493 -16.11 7.98 24.71
CA ASP A 493 -14.95 8.57 24.03
C ASP A 493 -13.97 7.49 23.56
N ALA A 494 -13.71 6.48 24.40
CA ALA A 494 -12.90 5.31 24.04
C ALA A 494 -13.48 4.55 22.84
N PHE A 495 -14.80 4.32 22.83
CA PHE A 495 -15.47 3.69 21.69
C PHE A 495 -15.38 4.57 20.44
N GLY A 496 -15.34 5.89 20.62
CA GLY A 496 -15.14 6.86 19.54
C GLY A 496 -13.73 6.84 18.96
N CYS A 497 -12.70 6.79 19.82
CA CYS A 497 -11.28 6.76 19.44
C CYS A 497 -10.86 5.54 18.61
N HIS A 498 -11.73 4.55 18.47
CA HIS A 498 -11.54 3.46 17.51
C HIS A 498 -11.54 3.96 16.06
N PHE A 499 -12.42 4.92 15.75
CA PHE A 499 -12.56 5.54 14.43
C PHE A 499 -11.64 6.76 14.31
#